data_AF-A0A7R9WIH5-F1
#
_entry.id   AF-A0A7R9WIH5-F1
#
_cell.length_a   1.000
_cell.length_b   1.000
_cell.length_c   1.000
_cell.angle_alpha   90.00
_cell.angle_beta   90.00
_cell.angle_gamma   90.00
#
_symmetry.space_group_name_H-M   'P 1'
#
loop_
_entity.id
_entity.type
_entity.pdbx_description
1 polymer ?
#
loop_
_entity_poly.entity_id
_entity_poly.type
_entity_poly.pdbx_seq_one_letter_code
_entity_poly.pdbx_strand_id
1 'polypeptide(L)'
;LSHHGMIGSSTLLFKYICRSIMSQKAHGTSDTPVQEALRWDVDQSVADKICNFNRHYAEYRGYWTSTKFVEEATAEYKANDEVKFYDSNTGKLLFVAPKGRTFKEFMTESVTHGWPSFRDEEVVWDSVRCLSNGEAVSVDGTHLGHNLPDASGSRYCINLVSVAGRPTDEVEDSK
;
A
#
# COMPACT_ATOMS: atom_id res chain seq x y z
N LEU A 1 10.30 -43.56 16.26
CA LEU A 1 10.53 -42.76 15.05
C LEU A 1 9.84 -41.42 15.25
N SER A 2 10.62 -40.35 15.26
CA SER A 2 10.20 -39.02 15.70
C SER A 2 9.42 -38.29 14.60
N HIS A 3 8.17 -37.93 14.88
CA HIS A 3 7.43 -36.93 14.09
C HIS A 3 7.94 -35.54 14.47
N HIS A 4 8.82 -34.96 13.65
CA HIS A 4 9.09 -33.52 13.68
C HIS A 4 8.11 -32.83 12.73
N GLY A 5 7.15 -32.11 13.30
CA GLY A 5 6.29 -31.19 12.57
C GLY A 5 7.11 -30.02 12.04
N MET A 6 7.12 -29.82 10.72
CA MET A 6 7.57 -28.58 10.11
C MET A 6 6.47 -27.53 10.26
N ILE A 7 6.63 -26.65 11.24
CA ILE A 7 5.88 -25.41 11.35
C ILE A 7 6.79 -24.34 10.75
N GLY A 8 6.52 -23.90 9.52
CA GLY A 8 7.28 -22.80 8.92
C GLY A 8 7.28 -22.80 7.40
N SER A 9 6.13 -22.60 6.75
CA SER A 9 6.09 -22.22 5.32
C SER A 9 4.68 -21.84 4.85
N SER A 10 4.02 -20.86 5.48
CA SER A 10 2.74 -20.34 4.95
C SER A 10 2.86 -18.89 4.49
N THR A 11 3.62 -18.06 5.21
CA THR A 11 3.77 -16.62 4.91
C THR A 11 4.59 -16.35 3.63
N LEU A 12 5.57 -17.21 3.29
CA LEU A 12 6.42 -17.00 2.11
C LEU A 12 5.68 -17.30 0.79
N LEU A 13 4.72 -18.25 0.82
CA LEU A 13 4.00 -18.70 -0.38
C LEU A 13 2.96 -17.69 -0.86
N PHE A 14 2.38 -16.90 0.06
CA PHE A 14 1.42 -15.84 -0.27
C PHE A 14 2.05 -14.62 -0.94
N LYS A 15 3.37 -14.39 -0.80
CA LYS A 15 4.03 -13.21 -1.40
C LYS A 15 4.02 -13.27 -2.96
N TYR A 16 4.03 -14.45 -3.58
CA TYR A 16 4.37 -14.58 -5.02
C TYR A 16 3.32 -15.22 -5.95
N ILE A 17 2.03 -15.26 -5.60
CA ILE A 17 1.00 -15.89 -6.45
C ILE A 17 -0.03 -14.88 -6.95
N CYS A 18 0.10 -14.46 -8.21
CA CYS A 18 -0.80 -14.84 -9.31
C CYS A 18 -0.52 -13.92 -10.52
N ARG A 19 -0.04 -14.47 -11.64
CA ARG A 19 0.30 -13.69 -12.85
C ARG A 19 -0.88 -12.90 -13.43
N SER A 20 -2.12 -13.17 -13.00
CA SER A 20 -3.31 -12.48 -13.46
C SER A 20 -3.76 -11.30 -12.61
N ILE A 21 -3.18 -11.03 -11.42
CA ILE A 21 -3.65 -9.91 -10.57
C ILE A 21 -3.63 -8.60 -11.35
N MET A 22 -2.57 -8.40 -12.12
CA MET A 22 -2.37 -7.18 -12.90
C MET A 22 -2.57 -7.40 -14.40
N SER A 23 -3.34 -8.40 -14.81
CA SER A 23 -3.80 -8.50 -16.21
C SER A 23 -4.80 -7.40 -16.52
N GLN A 24 -5.01 -7.12 -17.80
CA GLN A 24 -6.06 -6.21 -18.23
C GLN A 24 -7.43 -6.65 -17.67
N LYS A 25 -8.16 -5.68 -17.11
CA LYS A 25 -9.52 -5.77 -16.57
C LYS A 25 -10.40 -4.69 -17.20
N ALA A 26 -11.57 -4.43 -16.62
CA ALA A 26 -12.52 -3.43 -17.13
C ALA A 26 -11.94 -2.00 -17.15
N HIS A 27 -11.07 -1.65 -16.20
CA HIS A 27 -10.45 -0.32 -16.10
C HIS A 27 -8.94 -0.45 -15.86
N GLY A 28 -8.19 -0.69 -16.94
CA GLY A 28 -6.74 -0.90 -16.86
C GLY A 28 -6.42 -2.23 -16.18
N THR A 29 -5.68 -2.23 -15.07
CA THR A 29 -5.43 -3.44 -14.27
C THR A 29 -6.43 -3.69 -13.16
N SER A 30 -7.44 -2.85 -12.99
CA SER A 30 -8.49 -2.98 -11.97
C SER A 30 -9.87 -3.06 -12.61
N ASP A 31 -10.88 -3.52 -11.86
CA ASP A 31 -12.27 -3.56 -12.36
C ASP A 31 -12.97 -2.19 -12.29
N THR A 32 -12.49 -1.29 -11.44
CA THR A 32 -13.07 0.04 -11.19
C THR A 32 -12.01 1.13 -11.30
N PRO A 33 -12.40 2.39 -11.59
CA PRO A 33 -11.52 3.55 -11.38
C PRO A 33 -11.24 3.80 -9.90
N VAL A 34 -10.38 4.78 -9.62
CA VAL A 34 -10.24 5.32 -8.25
C VAL A 34 -11.57 5.92 -7.76
N GLN A 35 -11.79 5.89 -6.44
CA GLN A 35 -12.93 6.49 -5.78
C GLN A 35 -13.03 7.99 -6.12
N GLU A 36 -14.26 8.52 -6.15
CA GLU A 36 -14.50 9.94 -6.43
C GLU A 36 -13.93 10.87 -5.35
N ALA A 37 -14.01 10.44 -4.08
CA ALA A 37 -13.63 11.24 -2.92
C ALA A 37 -12.39 10.67 -2.23
N LEU A 38 -11.21 10.89 -2.81
CA LEU A 38 -9.94 10.49 -2.18
C LEU A 38 -9.60 11.36 -0.96
N ARG A 39 -8.73 10.84 -0.11
CA ARG A 39 -8.16 11.52 1.06
C ARG A 39 -7.03 12.46 0.62
N TRP A 40 -6.64 13.31 1.56
CA TRP A 40 -5.41 14.10 1.50
C TRP A 40 -5.28 15.08 0.33
N ASP A 41 -6.36 15.40 -0.39
CA ASP A 41 -6.31 16.35 -1.51
C ASP A 41 -5.35 15.91 -2.63
N VAL A 42 -5.34 14.61 -2.91
CA VAL A 42 -4.57 14.06 -4.03
C VAL A 42 -5.26 14.31 -5.37
N ASP A 43 -4.47 14.39 -6.45
CA ASP A 43 -4.96 14.62 -7.81
C ASP A 43 -5.59 13.34 -8.35
N GLN A 44 -6.89 13.42 -8.64
CA GLN A 44 -7.68 12.28 -9.08
C GLN A 44 -7.21 11.70 -10.42
N SER A 45 -6.76 12.55 -11.35
CA SER A 45 -6.30 12.11 -12.67
C SER A 45 -4.96 11.39 -12.60
N VAL A 46 -4.06 11.88 -11.74
CA VAL A 46 -2.79 11.21 -11.43
C VAL A 46 -3.08 9.88 -10.73
N ALA A 47 -4.00 9.87 -9.77
CA ALA A 47 -4.39 8.65 -9.07
C ALA A 47 -4.90 7.58 -10.03
N ASP A 48 -5.85 7.92 -10.91
CA ASP A 48 -6.42 6.96 -11.85
C ASP A 48 -5.37 6.39 -12.82
N LYS A 49 -4.50 7.28 -13.35
CA LYS A 49 -3.41 6.87 -14.22
C LYS A 49 -2.43 5.93 -13.52
N ILE A 50 -2.00 6.28 -12.30
CA ILE A 50 -1.00 5.51 -11.55
C ILE A 50 -1.56 4.17 -11.09
N CYS A 51 -2.79 4.14 -10.57
CA CYS A 51 -3.43 2.94 -10.06
C CYS A 51 -3.73 1.91 -11.14
N ASN A 52 -4.19 2.36 -12.32
CA ASN A 52 -4.85 1.49 -13.30
C ASN A 52 -4.09 1.32 -14.61
N PHE A 53 -3.32 2.33 -15.02
CA PHE A 53 -2.73 2.38 -16.37
C PHE A 53 -1.20 2.50 -16.35
N ASN A 54 -0.57 2.25 -15.20
CA ASN A 54 0.87 2.33 -15.03
C ASN A 54 1.39 1.16 -14.19
N ARG A 55 2.53 0.61 -14.60
CA ARG A 55 3.18 -0.57 -13.98
C ARG A 55 4.67 -0.37 -13.69
N HIS A 56 5.21 0.79 -14.06
CA HIS A 56 6.65 1.01 -14.09
C HIS A 56 7.07 2.31 -13.44
N TYR A 57 6.21 3.34 -13.48
CA TYR A 57 6.51 4.65 -12.93
C TYR A 57 5.83 4.86 -11.58
N ALA A 58 6.19 5.93 -10.91
CA ALA A 58 5.53 6.41 -9.71
C ALA A 58 5.00 7.81 -9.96
N GLU A 59 4.14 8.31 -9.07
CA GLU A 59 3.99 9.75 -8.87
C GLU A 59 5.36 10.39 -8.59
N TYR A 60 5.53 11.68 -8.86
CA TYR A 60 6.86 12.30 -8.71
C TYR A 60 7.33 12.32 -7.25
N ARG A 61 8.65 12.27 -7.06
CA ARG A 61 9.30 12.25 -5.75
C ARG A 61 8.85 13.45 -4.89
N GLY A 62 8.32 13.18 -3.71
CA GLY A 62 7.86 14.21 -2.78
C GLY A 62 6.48 14.78 -3.10
N TYR A 63 5.72 14.22 -4.05
CA TYR A 63 4.34 14.63 -4.34
C TYR A 63 3.50 14.77 -3.06
N TRP A 64 3.62 13.80 -2.16
CA TRP A 64 2.91 13.80 -0.88
C TRP A 64 3.09 15.06 -0.02
N THR A 65 4.19 15.80 -0.16
CA THR A 65 4.44 17.03 0.61
C THR A 65 3.66 18.25 0.10
N SER A 66 3.09 18.18 -1.12
CA SER A 66 2.18 19.20 -1.64
C SER A 66 0.69 18.87 -1.40
N THR A 67 0.42 17.79 -0.66
CA THR A 67 -0.94 17.32 -0.33
C THR A 67 -1.22 17.56 1.16
N LYS A 68 -2.45 17.27 1.60
CA LYS A 68 -2.81 17.31 3.03
C LYS A 68 -2.34 16.10 3.84
N PHE A 69 -1.64 15.14 3.21
CA PHE A 69 -1.24 13.89 3.86
C PHE A 69 -0.48 14.11 5.17
N VAL A 70 0.52 15.00 5.19
CA VAL A 70 1.37 15.21 6.38
C VAL A 70 0.55 15.71 7.56
N GLU A 71 -0.32 16.68 7.32
CA GLU A 71 -1.18 17.29 8.34
C GLU A 71 -2.19 16.27 8.86
N GLU A 72 -2.96 15.65 7.97
CA GLU A 72 -4.05 14.75 8.32
C GLU A 72 -3.54 13.43 8.92
N ALA A 73 -2.47 12.84 8.39
CA ALA A 73 -1.87 11.63 8.96
C ALA A 73 -1.25 11.89 10.34
N THR A 74 -0.66 13.07 10.56
CA THR A 74 -0.18 13.46 11.89
C THR A 74 -1.33 13.61 12.88
N ALA A 75 -2.46 14.17 12.45
CA ALA A 75 -3.65 14.28 13.30
C ALA A 75 -4.26 12.91 13.61
N GLU A 76 -4.35 12.02 12.62
CA GLU A 76 -4.83 10.64 12.79
C GLU A 76 -3.94 9.85 13.76
N TYR A 77 -2.61 9.92 13.57
CA TYR A 77 -1.65 9.27 14.46
C TYR A 77 -1.80 9.76 15.91
N LYS A 78 -1.96 11.07 16.13
CA LYS A 78 -2.17 11.62 17.48
C LYS A 78 -3.47 11.13 18.14
N ALA A 79 -4.47 10.77 17.35
CA ALA A 79 -5.76 10.29 17.84
C ALA A 79 -5.78 8.78 18.08
N ASN A 80 -5.06 8.00 17.27
CA ASN A 80 -5.21 6.55 17.18
C ASN A 80 -3.92 5.76 17.39
N ASP A 81 -2.77 6.42 17.56
CA ASP A 81 -1.41 5.84 17.57
C ASP A 81 -1.01 5.09 16.28
N GLU A 82 -1.85 5.17 15.23
CA GLU A 82 -1.61 4.61 13.91
C GLU A 82 -2.34 5.41 12.82
N VAL A 83 -1.91 5.22 11.58
CA VAL A 83 -2.50 5.76 10.36
C VAL A 83 -2.85 4.59 9.46
N LYS A 84 -4.10 4.57 8.97
CA LYS A 84 -4.60 3.55 8.05
C LYS A 84 -4.55 4.05 6.61
N PHE A 85 -4.13 3.18 5.71
CA PHE A 85 -3.92 3.47 4.29
C PHE A 85 -4.79 2.53 3.46
N TYR A 86 -5.69 3.09 2.66
CA TYR A 86 -6.73 2.33 1.96
C TYR A 86 -6.54 2.42 0.45
N ASP A 87 -6.82 1.33 -0.26
CA ASP A 87 -6.78 1.26 -1.71
C ASP A 87 -7.66 2.35 -2.33
N SER A 88 -7.06 3.18 -3.17
CA SER A 88 -7.77 4.28 -3.84
C SER A 88 -8.87 3.80 -4.78
N ASN A 89 -8.84 2.55 -5.27
CA ASN A 89 -9.90 1.99 -6.10
C ASN A 89 -11.05 1.41 -5.28
N THR A 90 -10.73 0.62 -4.24
CA THR A 90 -11.71 -0.24 -3.57
C THR A 90 -12.06 0.20 -2.14
N GLY A 91 -11.20 0.98 -1.51
CA GLY A 91 -11.32 1.34 -0.09
C GLY A 91 -10.85 0.25 0.87
N LYS A 92 -10.31 -0.86 0.39
CA LYS A 92 -9.77 -1.93 1.26
C LYS A 92 -8.51 -1.46 1.98
N LEU A 93 -8.34 -1.90 3.22
CA LEU A 93 -7.15 -1.57 4.00
C LEU A 93 -5.91 -2.27 3.41
N LEU A 94 -4.88 -1.50 3.10
CA LEU A 94 -3.61 -1.98 2.51
C LEU A 94 -2.45 -1.92 3.49
N PHE A 95 -2.35 -0.83 4.27
CA PHE A 95 -1.27 -0.64 5.23
C PHE A 95 -1.76 0.00 6.53
N VAL A 96 -1.06 -0.29 7.62
CA VAL A 96 -1.23 0.37 8.92
C VAL A 96 0.15 0.75 9.43
N ALA A 97 0.42 2.04 9.57
CA ALA A 97 1.72 2.55 10.01
C ALA A 97 1.59 3.61 11.12
N PRO A 98 2.51 3.67 12.08
CA PRO A 98 3.70 2.81 12.17
C PRO A 98 3.40 1.47 12.86
N LYS A 99 4.20 0.43 12.58
CA LYS A 99 4.28 -0.82 13.36
C LYS A 99 5.73 -1.21 13.53
N GLY A 100 6.14 -1.58 14.76
CA GLY A 100 7.53 -1.93 15.06
C GLY A 100 8.52 -0.76 15.05
N ARG A 101 8.03 0.47 14.86
CA ARG A 101 8.80 1.73 14.87
C ARG A 101 7.93 2.90 15.31
N THR A 102 8.53 4.07 15.47
CA THR A 102 7.82 5.32 15.75
C THR A 102 7.28 5.98 14.48
N PHE A 103 6.27 6.85 14.62
CA PHE A 103 5.76 7.64 13.49
C PHE A 103 6.86 8.57 12.92
N LYS A 104 7.75 9.08 13.77
CA LYS A 104 8.89 9.89 13.33
C LYS A 104 9.83 9.11 12.40
N GLU A 105 10.10 7.85 12.72
CA GLU A 105 10.93 6.97 11.87
C GLU A 105 10.24 6.68 10.54
N PHE A 106 8.94 6.37 10.56
CA PHE A 106 8.13 6.23 9.34
C PHE A 106 8.22 7.47 8.43
N MET A 107 8.02 8.67 9.00
CA MET A 107 8.06 9.91 8.23
C MET A 107 9.48 10.22 7.73
N THR A 108 10.50 9.96 8.55
CA THR A 108 11.92 10.21 8.18
C THR A 108 12.35 9.32 7.03
N GLU A 109 12.00 8.04 7.06
CA GLU A 109 12.26 7.11 5.97
C GLU A 109 11.51 7.52 4.69
N SER A 110 10.25 7.93 4.83
CA SER A 110 9.42 8.39 3.71
C SER A 110 9.97 9.67 3.05
N VAL A 111 10.50 10.63 3.82
CA VAL A 111 11.20 11.82 3.28
C VAL A 111 12.50 11.45 2.57
N THR A 112 13.26 10.53 3.15
CA THR A 112 14.57 10.10 2.62
C THR A 112 14.41 9.48 1.24
N HIS A 113 13.42 8.59 1.07
CA HIS A 113 13.18 7.93 -0.21
C HIS A 113 12.24 8.72 -1.13
N GLY A 114 11.41 9.60 -0.58
CA GLY A 114 10.56 10.53 -1.32
C GLY A 114 9.12 10.06 -1.52
N TRP A 115 8.74 8.91 -0.96
CA TRP A 115 7.39 8.36 -0.95
C TRP A 115 7.14 7.67 0.39
N PRO A 116 5.87 7.55 0.84
CA PRO A 116 5.49 6.67 1.93
C PRO A 116 6.17 5.30 1.82
N SER A 117 6.98 4.97 2.82
CA SER A 117 7.85 3.78 2.80
C SER A 117 7.46 2.85 3.94
N PHE A 118 6.95 1.67 3.60
CA PHE A 118 6.42 0.70 4.56
C PHE A 118 7.36 -0.49 4.77
N ARG A 119 7.31 -1.09 5.97
CA ARG A 119 8.01 -2.34 6.32
C ARG A 119 7.03 -3.51 6.40
N ASP A 120 7.54 -4.74 6.46
CA ASP A 120 6.72 -5.97 6.39
C ASP A 120 5.60 -6.01 7.46
N GLU A 121 5.84 -5.43 8.64
CA GLU A 121 4.91 -5.34 9.77
C GLU A 121 3.74 -4.37 9.55
N GLU A 122 3.88 -3.46 8.59
CA GLU A 122 2.88 -2.42 8.28
C GLU A 122 1.99 -2.83 7.10
N VAL A 123 2.26 -3.97 6.45
CA VAL A 123 1.51 -4.47 5.29
C VAL A 123 0.36 -5.36 5.74
N VAL A 124 -0.85 -5.07 5.24
CA VAL A 124 -2.00 -5.98 5.36
C VAL A 124 -1.89 -7.03 4.25
N TRP A 125 -1.23 -8.15 4.57
CA TRP A 125 -0.93 -9.22 3.62
C TRP A 125 -2.16 -9.92 3.04
N ASP A 126 -3.35 -9.74 3.61
CA ASP A 126 -4.59 -10.22 2.98
C ASP A 126 -4.97 -9.38 1.75
N SER A 127 -4.59 -8.11 1.72
CA SER A 127 -4.95 -7.14 0.67
C SER A 127 -3.81 -6.79 -0.28
N VAL A 128 -2.55 -7.09 0.07
CA VAL A 128 -1.35 -6.68 -0.69
C VAL A 128 -0.54 -7.90 -1.17
N ARG A 129 0.05 -7.80 -2.37
CA ARG A 129 1.02 -8.76 -2.91
C ARG A 129 2.28 -8.05 -3.38
N CYS A 130 3.42 -8.74 -3.33
CA CYS A 130 4.68 -8.27 -3.90
C CYS A 130 5.13 -9.24 -5.01
N LEU A 131 4.96 -8.83 -6.26
CA LEU A 131 5.28 -9.65 -7.42
C LEU A 131 6.79 -9.93 -7.53
N SER A 132 7.15 -10.93 -8.33
CA SER A 132 8.55 -11.38 -8.49
C SER A 132 9.50 -10.31 -9.03
N ASN A 133 8.97 -9.30 -9.73
CA ASN A 133 9.71 -8.13 -10.22
C ASN A 133 9.85 -7.02 -9.16
N GLY A 134 9.40 -7.25 -7.92
CA GLY A 134 9.42 -6.28 -6.83
C GLY A 134 8.21 -5.35 -6.81
N GLU A 135 7.26 -5.48 -7.73
CA GLU A 135 6.09 -4.61 -7.75
C GLU A 135 5.10 -4.92 -6.63
N ALA A 136 4.70 -3.89 -5.89
CA ALA A 136 3.67 -3.96 -4.86
C ALA A 136 2.31 -3.61 -5.46
N VAL A 137 1.33 -4.47 -5.25
CA VAL A 137 -0.01 -4.37 -5.83
C VAL A 137 -1.09 -4.73 -4.82
N SER A 138 -2.30 -4.20 -4.97
CA SER A 138 -3.46 -4.73 -4.24
C SER A 138 -3.91 -6.04 -4.87
N VAL A 139 -4.61 -6.88 -4.10
CA VAL A 139 -5.19 -8.14 -4.62
C VAL A 139 -6.25 -7.90 -5.70
N ASP A 140 -6.82 -6.69 -5.77
CA ASP A 140 -7.83 -6.30 -6.77
C ASP A 140 -7.21 -5.71 -8.05
N GLY A 141 -5.90 -5.47 -8.08
CA GLY A 141 -5.17 -5.03 -9.26
C GLY A 141 -4.72 -3.56 -9.29
N THR A 142 -4.80 -2.86 -8.17
CA THR A 142 -4.26 -1.51 -8.03
C THR A 142 -2.74 -1.56 -8.00
N HIS A 143 -2.07 -0.82 -8.86
CA HIS A 143 -0.63 -0.59 -8.77
C HIS A 143 -0.33 0.32 -7.57
N LEU A 144 0.44 -0.18 -6.59
CA LEU A 144 0.75 0.55 -5.36
C LEU A 144 2.14 1.19 -5.42
N GLY A 145 3.13 0.45 -5.93
CA GLY A 145 4.52 0.90 -5.98
C GLY A 145 5.47 -0.27 -6.08
N HIS A 146 6.61 -0.21 -5.40
CA HIS A 146 7.63 -1.26 -5.47
C HIS A 146 8.29 -1.53 -4.12
N ASN A 147 8.57 -2.81 -3.86
CA ASN A 147 9.51 -3.25 -2.85
C ASN A 147 10.94 -2.99 -3.33
N LEU A 148 11.68 -2.17 -2.59
CA LEU A 148 13.06 -1.79 -2.86
C LEU A 148 13.90 -2.10 -1.61
N PRO A 149 14.22 -3.38 -1.36
CA PRO A 149 14.86 -3.82 -0.12
C PRO A 149 16.18 -3.09 0.15
N ASP A 150 16.46 -2.89 1.43
CA ASP A 150 17.70 -2.31 1.94
C ASP A 150 18.30 -3.21 3.04
N ALA A 151 19.32 -2.71 3.75
CA ALA A 151 19.98 -3.46 4.82
C ALA A 151 19.04 -3.83 5.99
N SER A 152 17.87 -3.18 6.10
CA SER A 152 16.86 -3.45 7.12
C SER A 152 15.74 -4.39 6.63
N GLY A 153 15.86 -4.93 5.41
CA GLY A 153 14.89 -5.85 4.82
C GLY A 153 14.01 -5.18 3.75
N SER A 154 12.78 -5.67 3.60
CA SER A 154 11.83 -5.13 2.62
C SER A 154 11.54 -3.65 2.90
N ARG A 155 11.35 -2.87 1.84
CA ARG A 155 10.91 -1.48 1.91
C ARG A 155 9.96 -1.18 0.76
N TYR A 156 8.67 -1.13 1.05
CA TYR A 156 7.65 -0.86 0.06
C TYR A 156 7.52 0.65 -0.12
N CYS A 157 8.07 1.15 -1.23
CA CYS A 157 7.98 2.53 -1.67
C CYS A 157 6.67 2.70 -2.45
N ILE A 158 5.67 3.32 -1.83
CA ILE A 158 4.28 3.31 -2.29
C ILE A 158 3.84 4.71 -2.72
N ASN A 159 3.15 4.79 -3.86
CA ASN A 159 2.51 6.01 -4.33
C ASN A 159 1.42 6.44 -3.34
N LEU A 160 1.47 7.68 -2.86
CA LEU A 160 0.42 8.23 -1.99
C LEU A 160 -0.94 8.15 -2.68
N VAL A 161 -1.00 8.47 -3.98
CA VAL A 161 -2.25 8.42 -4.74
C VAL A 161 -2.90 7.05 -4.79
N SER A 162 -2.15 5.96 -4.57
CA SER A 162 -2.69 4.58 -4.59
C SER A 162 -3.22 4.11 -3.23
N VAL A 163 -2.97 4.88 -2.17
CA VAL A 163 -3.36 4.55 -0.78
C VAL A 163 -4.20 5.65 -0.12
N ALA A 164 -4.80 6.52 -0.95
CA ALA A 164 -5.61 7.65 -0.54
C ALA A 164 -7.11 7.33 -0.54
N GLY A 165 -7.49 6.05 -0.64
CA GLY A 165 -8.90 5.64 -0.57
C GLY A 165 -9.55 5.97 0.77
N ARG A 166 -10.87 5.96 0.78
CA ARG A 166 -11.69 5.95 1.98
C ARG A 166 -12.20 4.53 2.24
N PRO A 167 -12.30 4.11 3.51
CA PRO A 167 -12.88 2.81 3.83
C PRO A 167 -14.30 2.74 3.28
N THR A 168 -14.66 1.58 2.73
CA THR A 168 -16.03 1.23 2.36
C THR A 168 -16.60 0.29 3.43
N ASP A 169 -17.93 0.31 3.60
CA ASP A 169 -18.65 -0.38 4.69
C ASP A 169 -18.44 -1.91 4.73
N GLU A 170 -17.80 -2.51 3.72
CA GLU A 170 -17.47 -3.94 3.70
C GLU A 170 -16.36 -4.35 4.69
N VAL A 171 -15.66 -3.40 5.33
CA VAL A 171 -14.47 -3.66 6.17
C VAL A 171 -14.71 -3.52 7.68
N GLU A 172 -15.87 -3.02 8.14
CA GLU A 172 -16.12 -2.84 9.59
C GLU A 172 -16.59 -4.11 10.33
N ASP A 173 -17.10 -5.12 9.64
CA ASP A 173 -17.84 -6.24 10.27
C ASP A 173 -17.00 -7.46 10.69
N SER A 174 -15.66 -7.39 10.68
CA SER A 174 -14.81 -8.51 11.13
C SER A 174 -14.15 -8.28 12.50
N LYS A 175 -14.91 -7.82 13.49
CA LYS A 175 -14.48 -7.81 14.91
C LYS A 175 -14.97 -9.05 15.66
#